data_AF-W4V7X7-F1
#
_entry.id   AF-W4V7X7-F1
#
_cell.length_a   1.000
_cell.length_b   1.000
_cell.length_c   1.000
_cell.angle_alpha   90.00
_cell.angle_beta   90.00
_cell.angle_gamma   90.00
#
_symmetry.space_group_name_H-M   'P 1'
#
loop_
_entity.id
_entity.type
_entity.pdbx_description
1 polymer ?
#
loop_
_entity_poly.entity_id
_entity_poly.type
_entity_poly.pdbx_seq_one_letter_code
_entity_poly.pdbx_strand_id
1 'polypeptide(L)'
;MVYVSKNLNENINYLKNRFSIPTNGDVVLREFDIIVKDKKISACLIFYDGMVNGMLINLNILQPLMLLSNLDIKDKDGEKNNISEYINRSLVTHNQVKVSREFDEIVGEINFGGCGVFVDGLDVAYACDVKGWQHRSVDRPNNEIVIRGPQESFNEILRVNTALIRKILKDEDLVAESIEIGERSKTPCSMLYIKDIANDSLVNEVRRRLQSIKTDYIFDTGELEQFIEDSSFMSTPQIVATERLIE
;
A
#
# COMPACT_ATOMS: atom_id res chain seq x y z
N MET A 1 -21.72 7.32 -4.46
CA MET A 1 -20.93 7.88 -3.35
C MET A 1 -21.08 6.96 -2.15
N VAL A 2 -19.97 6.38 -1.70
CA VAL A 2 -19.94 5.52 -0.52
C VAL A 2 -19.35 6.31 0.64
N TYR A 3 -20.06 6.34 1.77
CA TYR A 3 -19.67 7.11 2.95
C TYR A 3 -19.04 6.21 4.01
N VAL A 4 -18.16 6.80 4.82
CA VAL A 4 -17.54 6.16 5.98
C VAL A 4 -18.62 5.81 7.02
N SER A 5 -18.68 4.52 7.39
CA SER A 5 -19.59 4.02 8.42
C SER A 5 -19.03 4.31 9.81
N LYS A 6 -19.91 4.44 10.80
CA LYS A 6 -19.52 4.47 12.22
C LYS A 6 -19.03 3.11 12.72
N ASN A 7 -19.38 2.02 12.03
CA ASN A 7 -18.92 0.68 12.38
C ASN A 7 -17.59 0.40 11.68
N LEU A 8 -16.52 0.26 12.46
CA LEU A 8 -15.19 0.02 11.90
C LEU A 8 -15.11 -1.24 11.04
N ASN A 9 -15.84 -2.30 11.40
CA ASN A 9 -15.81 -3.56 10.64
C ASN A 9 -16.40 -3.42 9.23
N GLU A 10 -17.42 -2.57 9.06
CA GLU A 10 -17.97 -2.28 7.73
C GLU A 10 -16.93 -1.55 6.88
N ASN A 11 -16.21 -0.60 7.47
CA ASN A 11 -15.14 0.13 6.79
C ASN A 11 -13.99 -0.80 6.41
N ILE A 12 -13.54 -1.68 7.31
CA ILE A 12 -12.48 -2.65 7.06
C ILE A 12 -12.86 -3.59 5.90
N ASN A 13 -14.10 -4.10 5.90
CA ASN A 13 -14.57 -4.97 4.82
C ASN A 13 -14.64 -4.23 3.47
N TYR A 14 -15.10 -2.97 3.48
CA TYR A 14 -15.08 -2.14 2.28
C TYR A 14 -13.65 -1.93 1.75
N LEU A 15 -12.71 -1.55 2.62
CA LEU A 15 -11.30 -1.35 2.25
C LEU A 15 -10.64 -2.62 1.74
N LYS A 16 -10.90 -3.77 2.39
CA LYS A 16 -10.37 -5.07 1.92
C LYS A 16 -10.83 -5.39 0.51
N ASN A 17 -12.10 -5.15 0.20
CA ASN A 17 -12.62 -5.34 -1.15
C ASN A 17 -12.05 -4.32 -2.14
N ARG A 18 -11.98 -3.03 -1.76
CA ARG A 18 -11.54 -1.94 -2.65
C ARG A 18 -10.08 -2.07 -3.04
N PHE A 19 -9.21 -2.46 -2.10
CA PHE A 19 -7.77 -2.63 -2.32
C PHE A 19 -7.37 -4.08 -2.64
N SER A 20 -8.33 -4.98 -2.84
CA SER A 20 -8.09 -6.41 -3.13
C SER A 20 -7.19 -7.12 -2.09
N ILE A 21 -7.40 -6.84 -0.80
CA ILE A 21 -6.68 -7.49 0.32
C ILE A 21 -7.29 -8.88 0.57
N PRO A 22 -6.50 -9.96 0.73
CA PRO A 22 -5.05 -10.01 0.93
C PRO A 22 -4.22 -10.24 -0.34
N THR A 23 -4.84 -10.34 -1.51
CA THR A 23 -4.13 -10.56 -2.78
C THR A 23 -3.12 -9.46 -3.06
N ASN A 24 -3.49 -8.20 -2.76
CA ASN A 24 -2.61 -7.05 -2.90
C ASN A 24 -1.60 -6.97 -1.75
N GLY A 25 -0.41 -7.52 -1.97
CA GLY A 25 0.61 -7.77 -0.96
C GLY A 25 1.49 -6.56 -0.62
N ASP A 26 1.29 -5.41 -1.27
CA ASP A 26 1.91 -4.13 -0.90
C ASP A 26 0.97 -3.21 -0.11
N VAL A 27 -0.28 -3.63 0.15
CA VAL A 27 -1.22 -2.89 0.99
C VAL A 27 -1.18 -3.41 2.41
N VAL A 28 -0.93 -2.52 3.37
CA VAL A 28 -0.95 -2.85 4.80
C VAL A 28 -2.21 -2.27 5.41
N LEU A 29 -3.08 -3.15 5.90
CA LEU A 29 -4.18 -2.80 6.80
C LEU A 29 -3.83 -3.30 8.20
N ARG A 30 -3.73 -2.38 9.15
CA ARG A 30 -3.37 -2.68 10.54
C ARG A 30 -4.44 -2.17 11.48
N GLU A 31 -4.98 -3.07 12.28
CA GLU A 31 -5.89 -2.75 13.38
C GLU A 31 -5.08 -2.45 14.66
N PHE A 32 -5.56 -1.50 15.46
CA PHE A 32 -4.98 -1.12 16.73
C PHE A 32 -6.03 -0.52 17.65
N ASP A 33 -5.69 -0.36 18.92
CA ASP A 33 -6.61 0.11 19.94
C ASP A 33 -6.15 1.44 20.53
N ILE A 34 -7.11 2.34 20.73
CA ILE A 34 -6.96 3.66 21.33
C ILE A 34 -7.63 3.60 22.71
N ILE A 35 -6.94 4.00 23.78
CA ILE A 35 -7.47 3.94 25.15
C ILE A 35 -7.87 5.33 25.61
N VAL A 36 -9.12 5.74 25.44
CA VAL A 36 -9.60 7.08 25.86
C VAL A 36 -10.42 6.98 27.14
N LYS A 37 -10.00 7.65 28.23
CA LYS A 37 -10.71 7.64 29.54
C LYS A 37 -11.06 6.21 30.00
N ASP A 38 -10.08 5.30 29.99
CA ASP A 38 -10.22 3.87 30.31
C ASP A 38 -11.16 3.06 29.39
N LYS A 39 -11.61 3.64 28.28
CA LYS A 39 -12.37 2.94 27.24
C LYS A 39 -11.50 2.59 26.06
N LYS A 40 -11.60 1.33 25.65
CA LYS A 40 -10.96 0.81 24.46
C LYS A 40 -11.79 1.17 23.22
N ILE A 41 -11.20 1.85 22.26
CA ILE A 41 -11.79 2.22 20.97
C ILE A 41 -10.93 1.58 19.88
N SER A 42 -11.53 0.73 19.05
CA SER A 42 -10.82 0.12 17.92
C SER A 42 -10.59 1.14 16.82
N ALA A 43 -9.45 1.03 16.15
CA ALA A 43 -9.10 1.82 14.98
C ALA A 43 -8.35 0.95 13.97
N CYS A 44 -8.31 1.38 12.72
CA CYS A 44 -7.43 0.80 11.73
C CYS A 44 -6.72 1.87 10.92
N LEU A 45 -5.53 1.53 10.45
CA LEU A 45 -4.79 2.31 9.46
C LEU A 45 -4.56 1.49 8.21
N ILE A 46 -4.53 2.15 7.06
CA ILE A 46 -4.31 1.55 5.75
C ILE A 46 -3.34 2.41 4.93
N PHE A 47 -2.36 1.77 4.30
CA PHE A 47 -1.37 2.45 3.46
C PHE A 47 -0.67 1.46 2.51
N TYR A 48 0.04 1.98 1.51
CA TYR A 48 0.96 1.19 0.67
C TYR A 48 2.35 1.11 1.31
N ASP A 49 2.81 -0.11 1.57
CA ASP A 49 4.18 -0.39 2.00
C ASP A 49 5.18 0.06 0.93
N GLY A 50 6.30 0.65 1.35
CA GLY A 50 7.28 1.29 0.47
C GLY A 50 6.93 2.72 0.02
N MET A 51 5.67 3.17 0.09
CA MET A 51 5.32 4.57 -0.22
C MET A 51 5.34 5.50 1.01
N VAL A 52 5.22 4.93 2.21
CA VAL A 52 5.14 5.67 3.48
C VAL A 52 6.43 5.56 4.29
N ASN A 53 6.65 6.53 5.19
CA ASN A 53 7.69 6.45 6.19
C ASN A 53 7.14 5.82 7.48
N GLY A 54 7.57 4.59 7.78
CA GLY A 54 7.15 3.89 9.00
C GLY A 54 7.46 4.64 10.30
N MET A 55 8.51 5.47 10.33
CA MET A 55 8.82 6.32 11.48
C MET A 55 7.76 7.42 11.66
N LEU A 56 7.29 8.05 10.58
CA LEU A 56 6.22 9.05 10.63
C LEU A 56 4.89 8.42 11.06
N ILE A 57 4.55 7.22 10.58
CA ILE A 57 3.37 6.48 11.06
C ILE A 57 3.46 6.24 12.57
N ASN A 58 4.61 5.76 13.04
CA ASN A 58 4.79 5.47 14.46
C ASN A 58 4.72 6.74 15.32
N LEU A 59 5.47 7.79 14.97
CA LEU A 59 5.62 9.00 15.78
C LEU A 59 4.43 9.96 15.67
N ASN A 60 3.78 10.05 14.49
CA ASN A 60 2.77 11.06 14.24
C ASN A 60 1.33 10.50 14.23
N ILE A 61 1.16 9.18 14.15
CA ILE A 61 -0.17 8.53 14.17
C ILE A 61 -0.29 7.62 15.39
N LEU A 62 0.50 6.55 15.46
CA LEU A 62 0.30 5.51 16.48
C LEU A 62 0.59 6.02 17.88
N GLN A 63 1.74 6.67 18.11
CA GLN A 63 2.08 7.20 19.44
C GLN A 63 1.09 8.26 19.94
N PRO A 64 0.71 9.29 19.16
CA PRO A 64 -0.27 10.28 19.60
C PRO A 64 -1.63 9.68 19.91
N LEU A 65 -2.07 8.68 19.13
CA LEU A 65 -3.35 8.03 19.37
C LEU A 65 -3.30 7.08 20.58
N MET A 66 -2.21 6.35 20.80
CA MET A 66 -2.12 5.34 21.87
C MET A 66 -1.63 5.88 23.22
N LEU A 67 -0.76 6.90 23.24
CA LEU A 67 -0.08 7.37 24.47
C LEU A 67 -0.68 8.66 25.05
N LEU A 68 -1.20 9.56 24.21
CA LEU A 68 -1.66 10.89 24.66
C LEU A 68 -3.12 10.91 25.12
N SER A 69 -3.77 9.75 25.17
CA SER A 69 -5.18 9.61 25.52
C SER A 69 -5.47 9.82 27.01
N ASN A 70 -4.42 9.87 27.83
CA ASN A 70 -4.46 10.18 29.25
C ASN A 70 -4.17 11.66 29.59
N LEU A 71 -3.81 12.50 28.60
CA LEU A 71 -3.44 13.90 28.83
C LEU A 71 -4.65 14.82 28.67
N ASP A 72 -5.25 15.16 29.81
CA ASP A 72 -6.14 16.31 30.03
C ASP A 72 -7.33 16.44 29.05
N ILE A 73 -8.31 15.56 29.20
CA ILE A 73 -9.71 15.98 29.00
C ILE A 73 -10.21 16.43 30.37
N LYS A 74 -9.77 17.63 30.80
CA LYS A 74 -10.40 18.30 31.94
C LYS A 74 -11.82 18.62 31.52
N ASP A 75 -12.75 17.80 32.00
CA ASP A 75 -14.20 18.02 31.92
C ASP A 75 -14.49 19.40 32.55
N LYS A 76 -14.50 20.45 31.73
CA LYS A 76 -15.30 21.63 32.01
C LYS A 76 -16.65 21.34 31.37
N ASP A 77 -17.61 21.01 32.24
CA ASP A 77 -19.04 21.03 31.98
C ASP A 77 -19.55 20.01 30.96
N GLY A 78 -19.84 18.78 31.42
CA GLY A 78 -21.01 17.95 31.04
C GLY A 78 -21.40 17.73 29.56
N GLU A 79 -20.65 18.25 28.60
CA GLU A 79 -20.92 18.17 27.18
C GLU A 79 -20.27 16.90 26.63
N LYS A 80 -20.95 16.31 25.65
CA LYS A 80 -20.58 15.06 24.99
C LYS A 80 -19.13 15.15 24.49
N ASN A 81 -18.23 14.61 25.29
CA ASN A 81 -16.85 14.25 24.99
C ASN A 81 -16.71 13.80 23.54
N ASN A 82 -16.27 14.72 22.67
CA ASN A 82 -16.16 14.44 21.25
C ASN A 82 -14.85 13.66 21.04
N ILE A 83 -14.95 12.32 21.00
CA ILE A 83 -13.84 11.45 20.57
C ILE A 83 -13.22 12.00 19.27
N SER A 84 -14.07 12.50 18.37
CA SER A 84 -13.68 13.19 17.15
C SER A 84 -12.74 14.39 17.39
N GLU A 85 -12.95 15.20 18.41
CA GLU A 85 -12.12 16.36 18.76
C GLU A 85 -10.76 15.91 19.32
N TYR A 86 -10.74 14.88 20.17
CA TYR A 86 -9.49 14.28 20.63
C TYR A 86 -8.66 13.75 19.46
N ILE A 87 -9.27 12.91 18.61
CA ILE A 87 -8.59 12.33 17.45
C ILE A 87 -8.10 13.44 16.50
N ASN A 88 -8.95 14.42 16.21
CA ASN A 88 -8.61 15.54 15.34
C ASN A 88 -7.43 16.35 15.92
N ARG A 89 -7.47 16.74 17.20
CA ARG A 89 -6.36 17.46 17.85
C ARG A 89 -5.08 16.65 17.84
N SER A 90 -5.14 15.36 18.17
CA SER A 90 -3.97 14.49 18.20
C SER A 90 -3.34 14.32 16.82
N LEU A 91 -4.14 14.16 15.76
CA LEU A 91 -3.64 13.96 14.40
C LEU A 91 -3.20 15.27 13.72
N VAL A 92 -4.00 16.34 13.80
CA VAL A 92 -3.71 17.63 13.14
C VAL A 92 -2.48 18.32 13.73
N THR A 93 -2.16 18.08 15.01
CA THR A 93 -0.96 18.65 15.62
C THR A 93 0.33 18.06 15.05
N HIS A 94 0.29 16.81 14.55
CA HIS A 94 1.48 16.07 14.16
C HIS A 94 1.57 15.78 12.65
N ASN A 95 0.49 15.96 11.89
CA ASN A 95 0.43 15.70 10.46
C ASN A 95 -0.32 16.78 9.69
N GLN A 96 -0.04 16.89 8.40
CA GLN A 96 -1.02 17.43 7.46
C GLN A 96 -2.13 16.39 7.28
N VAL A 97 -3.34 16.73 7.71
CA VAL A 97 -4.47 15.79 7.76
C VAL A 97 -5.61 16.32 6.91
N LYS A 98 -6.11 15.47 6.01
CA LYS A 98 -7.40 15.67 5.34
C LYS A 98 -8.45 14.82 6.04
N VAL A 99 -9.59 15.43 6.37
CA VAL A 99 -10.72 14.74 6.99
C VAL A 99 -11.84 14.64 5.96
N SER A 100 -12.37 13.45 5.75
CA SER A 100 -13.49 13.24 4.84
C SER A 100 -14.49 12.22 5.36
N ARG A 101 -15.73 12.36 4.89
CA ARG A 101 -16.82 11.39 5.08
C ARG A 101 -16.94 10.43 3.90
N GLU A 102 -16.27 10.72 2.79
CA GLU A 102 -16.38 9.97 1.54
C GLU A 102 -15.19 9.03 1.37
N PHE A 103 -15.45 7.77 1.03
CA PHE A 103 -14.38 6.80 0.83
C PHE A 103 -13.47 7.18 -0.34
N ASP A 104 -14.06 7.63 -1.45
CA ASP A 104 -13.31 7.93 -2.68
C ASP A 104 -12.25 9.03 -2.44
N GLU A 105 -12.55 10.02 -1.60
CA GLU A 105 -11.58 11.05 -1.23
C GLU A 105 -10.40 10.51 -0.42
N ILE A 106 -10.64 9.55 0.48
CA ILE A 106 -9.62 8.95 1.33
C ILE A 106 -8.80 7.91 0.56
N VAL A 107 -9.45 7.10 -0.28
CA VAL A 107 -8.80 6.17 -1.21
C VAL A 107 -7.86 6.92 -2.13
N GLY A 108 -8.30 8.07 -2.67
CA GLY A 108 -7.43 8.96 -3.44
C GLY A 108 -6.17 9.35 -2.68
N GLU A 109 -6.26 9.80 -1.43
CA GLU A 109 -5.06 10.16 -0.66
C GLU A 109 -4.14 8.96 -0.39
N ILE A 110 -4.71 7.77 -0.14
CA ILE A 110 -3.94 6.53 0.04
C ILE A 110 -3.17 6.18 -1.25
N ASN A 111 -3.82 6.25 -2.42
CA ASN A 111 -3.19 6.05 -3.73
C ASN A 111 -2.07 7.07 -4.01
N PHE A 112 -2.12 8.24 -3.38
CA PHE A 112 -1.06 9.25 -3.44
C PHE A 112 0.07 9.02 -2.41
N GLY A 113 0.06 7.90 -1.67
CA GLY A 113 1.07 7.54 -0.67
C GLY A 113 0.77 8.09 0.73
N GLY A 114 -0.45 8.51 0.99
CA GLY A 114 -0.93 8.84 2.34
C GLY A 114 -1.26 7.59 3.17
N CYS A 115 -1.59 7.82 4.44
CA CYS A 115 -2.11 6.79 5.35
C CYS A 115 -3.53 7.15 5.77
N GLY A 116 -4.48 6.28 5.46
CA GLY A 116 -5.87 6.41 5.89
C GLY A 116 -6.03 5.85 7.31
N VAL A 117 -6.73 6.58 8.18
CA VAL A 117 -7.02 6.19 9.57
C VAL A 117 -8.52 6.25 9.79
N PHE A 118 -9.07 5.14 10.29
CA PHE A 118 -10.49 4.96 10.59
C PHE A 118 -10.63 4.60 12.07
N VAL A 119 -11.61 5.20 12.75
CA VAL A 119 -11.83 5.02 14.18
C VAL A 119 -13.27 4.62 14.41
N ASP A 120 -13.49 3.59 15.22
CA ASP A 120 -14.83 3.11 15.53
C ASP A 120 -15.68 4.21 16.21
N GLY A 121 -16.94 4.31 15.80
CA GLY A 121 -17.89 5.32 16.25
C GLY A 121 -17.84 6.65 15.48
N LEU A 122 -16.87 6.88 14.59
CA LEU A 122 -16.78 8.08 13.76
C LEU A 122 -17.27 7.83 12.33
N ASP A 123 -18.06 8.77 11.79
CA ASP A 123 -18.52 8.78 10.39
C ASP A 123 -17.57 9.56 9.47
N VAL A 124 -16.31 9.70 9.88
CA VAL A 124 -15.22 10.38 9.17
C VAL A 124 -13.97 9.54 9.24
N ALA A 125 -13.13 9.67 8.22
CA ALA A 125 -11.79 9.12 8.18
C ALA A 125 -10.75 10.23 7.98
N TYR A 126 -9.51 9.93 8.34
CA TYR A 126 -8.40 10.87 8.32
C TYR A 126 -7.34 10.35 7.34
N ALA A 127 -6.94 11.15 6.38
CA ALA A 127 -5.78 10.88 5.54
C ALA A 127 -4.60 11.71 6.05
N CYS A 128 -3.58 11.04 6.56
CA CYS A 128 -2.37 11.64 7.10
C CYS A 128 -1.27 11.62 6.03
N ASP A 129 -0.63 12.76 5.80
CA ASP A 129 0.58 12.79 4.97
C ASP A 129 1.77 12.21 5.75
N VAL A 130 2.13 10.99 5.38
CA VAL A 130 3.28 10.25 5.91
C VAL A 130 4.16 9.74 4.78
N LYS A 131 4.12 10.41 3.61
CA LYS A 131 4.87 10.01 2.44
C LYS A 131 6.34 9.87 2.80
N GLY A 132 6.88 8.68 2.51
CA GLY A 132 8.24 8.32 2.82
C GLY A 132 9.14 8.39 1.62
N TRP A 133 8.86 9.30 0.66
CA TRP A 133 9.69 9.51 -0.51
C TRP A 133 11.10 9.78 -0.02
N GLN A 134 11.94 8.75 -0.07
CA GLN A 134 13.35 8.93 0.16
C GLN A 134 13.81 9.81 -0.99
N HIS A 135 14.20 11.03 -0.69
CA HIS A 135 15.15 11.76 -1.50
C HIS A 135 16.48 10.98 -1.48
N ARG A 136 16.54 9.78 -2.05
CA ARG A 136 17.81 9.18 -2.45
C ARG A 136 18.13 9.73 -3.82
N SER A 137 19.38 10.12 -3.96
CA SER A 137 20.05 10.42 -5.23
C SER A 137 19.58 9.41 -6.26
N VAL A 138 18.87 9.89 -7.28
CA VAL A 138 18.38 9.06 -8.38
C VAL A 138 19.62 8.57 -9.13
N ASP A 139 20.05 7.33 -8.88
CA ASP A 139 21.13 6.72 -9.66
C ASP A 139 20.59 6.40 -11.05
N ARG A 140 21.41 6.72 -12.06
CA ARG A 140 21.04 6.54 -13.46
C ARG A 140 21.02 5.05 -13.81
N PRO A 141 20.12 4.61 -14.70
CA PRO A 141 20.16 3.24 -15.22
C PRO A 141 21.55 2.96 -15.81
N ASN A 142 22.16 1.84 -15.40
CA ASN A 142 23.50 1.45 -15.84
C ASN A 142 23.47 0.79 -17.23
N ASN A 143 22.42 0.03 -17.53
CA ASN A 143 22.30 -0.73 -18.78
C ASN A 143 21.57 0.04 -19.89
N GLU A 144 20.69 1.00 -19.54
CA GLU A 144 19.88 1.72 -20.52
C GLU A 144 19.95 3.24 -20.35
N ILE A 145 20.75 3.92 -21.16
CA ILE A 145 20.90 5.38 -21.11
C ILE A 145 19.62 6.05 -21.65
N VAL A 146 18.79 6.61 -20.76
CA VAL A 146 17.65 7.44 -21.14
C VAL A 146 18.10 8.88 -21.40
N ILE A 147 17.98 9.35 -22.65
CA ILE A 147 18.36 10.74 -23.05
C ILE A 147 17.28 11.76 -22.66
N ARG A 148 16.00 11.34 -22.56
CA ARG A 148 14.85 12.13 -22.05
C ARG A 148 13.81 11.20 -21.42
N GLY A 149 13.43 11.44 -20.16
CA GLY A 149 12.47 10.63 -19.40
C GLY A 149 12.73 10.67 -17.88
N PRO A 150 11.87 10.06 -17.03
CA PRO A 150 12.14 9.90 -15.60
C PRO A 150 13.48 9.18 -15.39
N GLN A 151 14.34 9.69 -14.50
CA GLN A 151 15.65 9.08 -14.22
C GLN A 151 15.56 7.93 -13.20
N GLU A 152 14.41 7.73 -12.57
CA GLU A 152 14.19 6.63 -11.62
C GLU A 152 14.18 5.30 -12.40
N SER A 153 14.87 4.29 -11.88
CA SER A 153 14.96 2.95 -12.45
C SER A 153 14.73 1.91 -11.36
N PHE A 154 14.32 0.71 -11.75
CA PHE A 154 14.17 -0.40 -10.80
C PHE A 154 15.53 -0.79 -10.19
N ASN A 155 15.50 -1.32 -8.97
CA ASN A 155 16.67 -1.85 -8.26
C ASN A 155 16.37 -3.25 -7.68
N GLU A 156 17.24 -3.77 -6.83
CA GLU A 156 17.11 -5.13 -6.30
C GLU A 156 16.05 -5.25 -5.18
N ILE A 157 15.50 -4.14 -4.69
CA ILE A 157 14.53 -4.12 -3.58
C ILE A 157 13.11 -4.13 -4.13
N LEU A 158 12.46 -5.30 -4.09
CA LEU A 158 11.10 -5.53 -4.60
C LEU A 158 10.08 -4.46 -4.16
N ARG A 159 10.05 -4.11 -2.87
CA ARG A 159 9.08 -3.14 -2.34
C ARG A 159 9.35 -1.70 -2.80
N VAL A 160 10.60 -1.35 -3.07
CA VAL A 160 10.94 -0.06 -3.68
C VAL A 160 10.40 -0.02 -5.10
N ASN A 161 10.57 -1.11 -5.86
CA ASN A 161 10.07 -1.21 -7.23
C ASN A 161 8.53 -1.12 -7.30
N THR A 162 7.80 -1.81 -6.44
CA THR A 162 6.33 -1.69 -6.42
C THR A 162 5.87 -0.28 -6.06
N ALA A 163 6.57 0.38 -5.13
CA ALA A 163 6.28 1.77 -4.76
C ALA A 163 6.56 2.76 -5.91
N LEU A 164 7.60 2.53 -6.72
CA LEU A 164 7.87 3.34 -7.91
C LEU A 164 6.74 3.21 -8.95
N ILE A 165 6.20 2.00 -9.16
CA ILE A 165 5.05 1.79 -10.05
C ILE A 165 3.80 2.50 -9.51
N ARG A 166 3.51 2.37 -8.20
CA ARG A 166 2.39 3.06 -7.54
C ARG A 166 2.48 4.59 -7.60
N LYS A 167 3.70 5.15 -7.61
CA LYS A 167 3.92 6.59 -7.76
C LYS A 167 3.46 7.11 -9.13
N ILE A 168 3.53 6.26 -10.15
CA ILE A 168 3.09 6.55 -11.52
C ILE A 168 1.61 6.20 -11.67
N LEU A 169 1.22 5.00 -11.28
CA LEU A 169 -0.14 4.45 -11.37
C LEU A 169 -0.83 4.51 -10.00
N LYS A 170 -1.57 5.61 -9.79
CA LYS A 170 -2.29 5.90 -8.54
C LYS A 170 -3.70 5.32 -8.57
N ASP A 171 -3.75 4.01 -8.76
CA ASP A 171 -4.96 3.25 -9.01
C ASP A 171 -5.12 2.14 -7.95
N GLU A 172 -6.28 2.08 -7.30
CA GLU A 172 -6.62 1.06 -6.32
C GLU A 172 -6.85 -0.32 -6.96
N ASP A 173 -7.19 -0.38 -8.25
CA ASP A 173 -7.39 -1.61 -9.01
C ASP A 173 -6.06 -2.19 -9.53
N LEU A 174 -4.93 -1.45 -9.40
CA LEU A 174 -3.59 -2.03 -9.53
C LEU A 174 -3.35 -3.00 -8.35
N VAL A 175 -3.19 -4.28 -8.65
CA VAL A 175 -2.92 -5.34 -7.67
C VAL A 175 -1.45 -5.73 -7.77
N ALA A 176 -0.74 -5.72 -6.64
CA ALA A 176 0.63 -6.25 -6.51
C ALA A 176 0.58 -7.59 -5.75
N GLU A 177 0.41 -8.68 -6.48
CA GLU A 177 0.26 -10.01 -5.90
C GLU A 177 1.62 -10.59 -5.49
N SER A 178 1.78 -10.93 -4.20
CA SER A 178 3.00 -11.55 -3.69
C SER A 178 3.03 -13.04 -4.03
N ILE A 179 4.13 -13.50 -4.65
CA ILE A 179 4.35 -14.89 -5.03
C ILE A 179 5.75 -15.30 -4.59
N GLU A 180 5.90 -16.51 -4.04
CA GLU A 180 7.21 -17.08 -3.71
C GLU A 180 7.57 -18.18 -4.69
N ILE A 181 8.76 -18.12 -5.27
CA ILE A 181 9.25 -19.07 -6.27
C ILE A 181 10.47 -19.82 -5.72
N GLY A 182 10.54 -21.12 -5.97
CA GLY A 182 11.62 -22.00 -5.50
C GLY A 182 11.21 -22.92 -4.35
N GLU A 183 11.86 -24.09 -4.24
CA GLU A 183 11.56 -25.11 -3.23
C GLU A 183 12.41 -24.94 -1.97
N ARG A 184 13.71 -24.64 -2.11
CA ARG A 184 14.64 -24.46 -0.98
C ARG A 184 14.83 -23.01 -0.61
N SER A 185 15.14 -22.17 -1.60
CA SER A 185 15.17 -20.72 -1.44
C SER A 185 13.89 -20.15 -2.01
N LYS A 186 13.01 -19.69 -1.12
CA LYS A 186 11.75 -19.01 -1.49
C LYS A 186 12.07 -17.58 -1.90
N THR A 187 12.31 -17.37 -3.20
CA THR A 187 12.56 -16.05 -3.76
C THR A 187 11.24 -15.26 -3.83
N PRO A 188 11.15 -14.09 -3.18
CA PRO A 188 9.95 -13.27 -3.24
C PRO A 188 9.85 -12.56 -4.59
N CYS A 189 8.69 -12.66 -5.23
CA CYS A 189 8.34 -12.00 -6.47
C CYS A 189 7.00 -11.26 -6.29
N SER A 190 6.74 -10.28 -7.15
CA SER A 190 5.43 -9.61 -7.21
C SER A 190 4.91 -9.59 -8.64
N MET A 191 3.69 -10.09 -8.83
CA MET A 191 2.97 -10.03 -10.10
C MET A 191 2.01 -8.84 -10.06
N LEU A 192 2.23 -7.86 -10.94
CA LEU A 192 1.41 -6.65 -11.00
C LEU A 192 0.46 -6.69 -12.19
N TYR A 193 -0.80 -6.30 -11.96
CA TYR A 193 -1.83 -6.19 -12.99
C TYR A 193 -2.94 -5.22 -12.55
N ILE A 194 -3.63 -4.59 -13.50
CA ILE A 194 -4.80 -3.76 -13.21
C ILE A 194 -6.05 -4.65 -13.37
N LYS A 195 -6.75 -4.89 -12.27
CA LYS A 195 -7.79 -5.93 -12.15
C LYS A 195 -8.96 -5.76 -13.12
N ASP A 196 -9.39 -4.54 -13.39
CA ASP A 196 -10.54 -4.27 -14.27
C ASP A 196 -10.17 -4.12 -15.74
N ILE A 197 -8.86 -4.09 -16.07
CA ILE A 197 -8.33 -3.99 -17.44
C ILE A 197 -7.75 -5.34 -17.91
N ALA A 198 -7.04 -6.05 -17.05
CA ALA A 198 -6.33 -7.26 -17.40
C ALA A 198 -7.31 -8.42 -17.67
N ASN A 199 -6.96 -9.30 -18.63
CA ASN A 199 -7.74 -10.50 -18.88
C ASN A 199 -7.48 -11.53 -17.76
N ASP A 200 -8.51 -11.85 -16.98
CA ASP A 200 -8.43 -12.81 -15.87
C ASP A 200 -7.86 -14.17 -16.29
N SER A 201 -8.16 -14.66 -17.50
CA SER A 201 -7.63 -15.94 -17.98
C SER A 201 -6.11 -15.89 -18.18
N LEU A 202 -5.60 -14.76 -18.67
CA LEU A 202 -4.16 -14.54 -18.84
C LEU A 202 -3.46 -14.40 -17.48
N VAL A 203 -4.03 -13.61 -16.57
CA VAL A 203 -3.50 -13.45 -15.21
C VAL A 203 -3.43 -14.81 -14.49
N ASN A 204 -4.48 -15.62 -14.61
CA ASN A 204 -4.52 -16.98 -14.04
C ASN A 204 -3.48 -17.91 -14.67
N GLU A 205 -3.24 -17.81 -15.98
CA GLU A 205 -2.24 -18.62 -16.65
C GLU A 205 -0.82 -18.25 -16.22
N VAL A 206 -0.49 -16.96 -16.13
CA VAL A 206 0.81 -16.49 -15.61
C VAL A 206 1.00 -16.96 -14.17
N ARG A 207 -0.01 -16.77 -13.31
CA ARG A 207 0.01 -17.26 -11.92
C ARG A 207 0.28 -18.76 -11.85
N ARG A 208 -0.43 -19.55 -12.67
CA ARG A 208 -0.27 -21.01 -12.74
C ARG A 208 1.16 -21.39 -13.14
N ARG A 209 1.74 -20.71 -14.14
CA ARG A 209 3.12 -20.96 -14.59
C ARG A 209 4.11 -20.68 -13.47
N LEU A 210 4.06 -19.48 -12.88
CA LEU A 210 4.92 -19.07 -11.78
C LEU A 210 4.89 -20.06 -10.60
N GLN A 211 3.69 -20.50 -10.21
CA GLN A 211 3.52 -21.46 -9.11
C GLN A 211 3.94 -22.89 -9.48
N SER A 212 4.00 -23.23 -10.77
CA SER A 212 4.42 -24.55 -11.25
C SER A 212 5.92 -24.71 -11.41
N ILE A 213 6.69 -23.63 -11.26
CA ILE A 213 8.16 -23.64 -11.36
C ILE A 213 8.72 -24.49 -10.22
N LYS A 214 9.40 -25.57 -10.59
CA LYS A 214 10.11 -26.47 -9.67
C LYS A 214 11.62 -26.29 -9.85
N THR A 215 12.19 -25.43 -9.03
CA THR A 215 13.64 -25.20 -8.92
C THR A 215 14.02 -25.06 -7.45
N ASP A 216 15.27 -25.36 -7.09
CA ASP A 216 15.75 -25.16 -5.72
C ASP A 216 15.82 -23.66 -5.36
N TYR A 217 16.22 -22.82 -6.33
CA TYR A 217 16.31 -21.35 -6.22
C TYR A 217 16.25 -20.70 -7.62
N ILE A 218 15.97 -19.40 -7.67
CA ILE A 218 16.06 -18.57 -8.89
C ILE A 218 17.37 -17.78 -8.83
N PHE A 219 18.22 -17.91 -9.85
CA PHE A 219 19.52 -17.23 -9.90
C PHE A 219 19.43 -15.80 -10.46
N ASP A 220 18.70 -15.61 -11.56
CA ASP A 220 18.46 -14.31 -12.19
C ASP A 220 17.07 -14.22 -12.84
N THR A 221 16.70 -13.05 -13.34
CA THR A 221 15.42 -12.83 -14.02
C THR A 221 15.31 -13.56 -15.35
N GLY A 222 16.42 -13.88 -16.02
CA GLY A 222 16.44 -14.60 -17.29
C GLY A 222 16.03 -16.07 -17.14
N GLU A 223 16.35 -16.71 -16.02
CA GLU A 223 15.78 -18.04 -15.70
C GLU A 223 14.25 -17.98 -15.59
N LEU A 224 13.72 -16.93 -14.97
CA LEU A 224 12.28 -16.75 -14.81
C LEU A 224 11.59 -16.55 -16.17
N GLU A 225 12.20 -15.81 -17.10
CA GLU A 225 11.69 -15.65 -18.46
C GLU A 225 11.52 -17.00 -19.15
N GLN A 226 12.55 -17.86 -19.11
CA GLN A 226 12.51 -19.18 -19.74
C GLN A 226 11.43 -20.09 -19.16
N PHE A 227 11.12 -19.97 -17.87
CA PHE A 227 10.05 -20.75 -17.24
C PHE A 227 8.63 -20.28 -17.62
N ILE A 228 8.48 -19.02 -18.06
CA ILE A 228 7.18 -18.44 -18.40
C ILE A 228 6.90 -18.54 -19.90
N GLU A 229 7.92 -18.48 -20.76
CA GLU A 229 7.74 -18.56 -22.22
C GLU A 229 7.08 -19.87 -22.67
N ASP A 230 6.13 -19.78 -23.61
CA ASP A 230 5.40 -20.94 -24.13
C ASP A 230 6.22 -21.80 -25.10
N SER A 231 7.07 -21.17 -25.91
CA SER A 231 7.84 -21.87 -26.94
C SER A 231 9.03 -21.05 -27.42
N SER A 232 10.23 -21.65 -27.39
CA SER A 232 11.47 -21.06 -27.95
C SER A 232 11.46 -20.87 -29.48
N PHE A 233 10.35 -21.14 -30.16
CA PHE A 233 10.22 -21.13 -31.63
C PHE A 233 9.49 -19.91 -32.21
N MET A 234 9.00 -18.97 -31.38
CA MET A 234 8.39 -17.74 -31.86
C MET A 234 9.45 -16.66 -32.15
N SER A 235 9.28 -15.94 -33.26
CA SER A 235 10.20 -14.87 -33.69
C SER A 235 9.99 -13.54 -32.99
N THR A 236 9.01 -13.46 -32.09
CA THR A 236 8.66 -12.26 -31.31
C THR A 236 8.83 -12.53 -29.83
N PRO A 237 9.51 -11.64 -29.07
CA PRO A 237 9.67 -11.81 -27.63
C PRO A 237 8.29 -11.80 -26.95
N GLN A 238 8.02 -12.82 -26.13
CA GLN A 238 6.79 -12.90 -25.33
C GLN A 238 6.93 -12.16 -24.00
N ILE A 239 8.18 -11.96 -23.57
CA ILE A 239 8.56 -11.31 -22.30
C ILE A 239 9.61 -10.26 -22.61
N VAL A 240 9.55 -9.15 -21.87
CA VAL A 240 10.52 -8.06 -21.95
C VAL A 240 11.01 -7.76 -20.54
N ALA A 241 12.30 -8.03 -20.28
CA ALA A 241 12.97 -7.49 -19.11
C ALA A 241 13.28 -6.00 -19.33
N THR A 242 12.95 -5.18 -18.34
CA THR A 242 13.26 -3.74 -18.37
C THR A 242 13.63 -3.21 -16.99
N GLU A 243 14.61 -2.30 -16.96
CA GLU A 243 14.97 -1.51 -15.78
C GLU A 243 14.21 -0.15 -15.76
N ARG A 244 13.50 0.19 -16.86
CA ARG A 244 12.77 1.44 -16.99
C ARG A 244 11.42 1.38 -16.32
N LEU A 245 11.04 2.49 -15.70
CA LEU A 245 9.72 2.67 -15.10
C LEU A 245 8.59 2.94 -16.10
N ILE A 246 8.91 3.53 -17.27
CA ILE A 246 7.96 3.85 -18.33
C ILE A 246 8.64 3.55 -19.66
N GLU A 247 7.93 2.84 -20.53
CA GLU A 247 8.32 2.58 -21.92
C GLU A 247 7.48 3.41 -22.90
#